data_AF-A0AAV0PK74-F1
#
_entry.id   AF-A0AAV0PK74-F1
#
_cell.length_a   1.000
_cell.length_b   1.000
_cell.length_c   1.000
_cell.angle_alpha   90.00
_cell.angle_beta   90.00
_cell.angle_gamma   90.00
#
_symmetry.space_group_name_H-M   'P 1'
#
loop_
_entity.id
_entity.type
_entity.pdbx_description
1 polymer ?
#
loop_
_entity_poly.entity_id
_entity_poly.type
_entity_poly.pdbx_seq_one_letter_code
_entity_poly.pdbx_strand_id
1 'polypeptide(L)'
;MGKLVVCANHPSNDFFKQFPNCWTYDDSKGFVEATNNALKEEPSELTEAHRHELSWEAATERFLRVGDLHGVAANSRKLSRRPSKLLGSTSLNLQRNMEDASAYVHYLASGFEASRTAFGAIPGTLQPDEQLSKELGLQTAETQKRSSHRFSF
;
A
#
# COMPACT_ATOMS: atom_id res chain seq x y z
N MET A 1 18.94 8.58 7.63
CA MET A 1 17.96 9.24 8.52
C MET A 1 18.67 9.75 9.77
N GLY A 2 19.27 10.95 9.70
CA GLY A 2 19.98 11.59 10.83
C GLY A 2 19.16 12.75 11.38
N LYS A 3 17.99 12.44 11.95
CA LYS A 3 17.14 13.42 12.63
C LYS A 3 16.68 12.84 13.96
N LEU A 4 16.58 13.69 14.96
CA LEU A 4 15.93 13.39 16.24
C LEU A 4 14.42 13.63 16.09
N VAL A 5 13.63 12.75 16.69
CA VAL A 5 12.17 12.81 16.70
C VAL A 5 11.73 13.05 18.14
N VAL A 6 10.96 14.11 18.36
CA VAL A 6 10.34 14.39 19.66
C VAL A 6 8.83 14.18 19.51
N CYS A 7 8.26 13.21 20.23
CA CYS A 7 6.84 12.88 20.14
C CYS A 7 6.21 12.66 21.52
N ALA A 8 4.89 12.77 21.61
CA ALA A 8 4.20 12.54 22.87
C ALA A 8 4.26 11.06 23.27
N ASN A 9 4.31 10.77 24.58
CA ASN A 9 4.21 9.43 25.14
C ASN A 9 2.77 8.90 25.01
N HIS A 10 2.41 8.48 23.80
CA HIS A 10 1.07 8.01 23.45
C HIS A 10 1.16 6.60 22.82
N PRO A 11 0.17 5.70 22.99
CA PRO A 11 0.20 4.35 22.41
C PRO A 11 0.41 4.30 20.91
N SER A 12 -0.09 5.30 20.16
CA SER A 12 0.16 5.40 18.71
C SER A 12 1.64 5.55 18.35
N ASN A 13 2.47 5.98 19.30
CA ASN A 13 3.89 6.22 19.10
C ASN A 13 4.75 5.08 19.66
N ASP A 14 4.17 4.00 20.21
CA ASP A 14 4.92 2.89 20.83
C ASP A 14 5.95 2.27 19.89
N PHE A 15 5.63 2.17 18.59
CA PHE A 15 6.58 1.73 17.58
C PHE A 15 7.84 2.60 17.51
N PHE A 16 7.73 3.90 17.74
CA PHE A 16 8.87 4.82 17.63
C PHE A 16 9.71 4.86 18.90
N LYS A 17 9.14 4.53 20.07
CA LYS A 17 9.84 4.57 21.37
C LYS A 17 11.05 3.64 21.46
N GLN A 18 11.11 2.62 20.62
CA GLN A 18 12.22 1.66 20.60
C GLN A 18 13.50 2.23 19.96
N PHE A 19 13.41 3.33 19.21
CA PHE A 19 14.57 3.88 18.50
C PHE A 19 15.32 4.91 19.35
N PRO A 20 16.67 4.88 19.36
CA PRO A 20 17.47 5.78 20.20
C PRO A 20 17.35 7.26 19.79
N ASN A 21 16.95 7.53 18.55
CA ASN A 21 16.74 8.87 18.03
C ASN A 21 15.30 9.39 18.25
N CYS A 22 14.47 8.64 19.00
CA CYS A 22 13.10 9.04 19.33
C CYS A 22 12.98 9.32 20.82
N TRP A 23 12.63 10.56 21.15
CA TRP A 23 12.44 11.02 22.50
C TRP A 23 10.97 11.29 22.76
N THR A 24 10.50 10.85 23.93
CA THR A 24 9.11 11.00 24.32
C THR A 24 8.94 11.93 25.50
N TYR A 25 7.78 12.60 25.55
CA TYR A 25 7.40 13.49 26.65
C TYR A 25 5.95 13.24 27.07
N ASP A 26 5.65 13.46 28.35
CA ASP A 26 4.30 13.32 28.90
C ASP A 26 3.57 14.67 29.04
N ASP A 27 4.32 15.76 29.26
CA ASP A 27 3.78 17.09 29.54
C ASP A 27 4.49 18.20 28.74
N SER A 28 3.97 19.43 28.85
CA SER A 28 4.50 20.59 28.13
C SER A 28 5.94 20.93 28.53
N LYS A 29 6.31 20.69 29.80
CA LYS A 29 7.67 20.91 30.29
C LYS A 29 8.63 19.90 29.67
N GLY A 30 8.25 18.61 29.65
CA GLY A 30 9.02 17.54 29.01
C GLY A 30 9.19 17.78 27.52
N PHE A 31 8.18 18.32 26.83
CA PHE A 31 8.31 18.71 25.42
C PHE A 31 9.42 19.75 25.21
N VAL A 32 9.42 20.82 26.02
CA VAL A 32 10.41 21.91 25.92
C VAL A 32 11.82 21.38 26.23
N GLU A 33 11.97 20.53 27.23
CA GLU A 33 13.24 19.92 27.59
C GLU A 33 13.77 19.00 26.48
N ALA A 34 12.95 18.06 26.00
CA ALA A 34 13.30 17.16 24.91
C ALA A 34 13.65 17.93 23.62
N THR A 35 12.90 18.98 23.29
CA THR A 35 13.19 19.82 22.12
C THR A 35 14.52 20.56 22.27
N ASN A 36 14.79 21.16 23.42
CA ASN A 36 16.04 21.87 23.68
C ASN A 36 17.25 20.94 23.63
N ASN A 37 17.12 19.73 24.14
CA ASN A 37 18.17 18.72 24.07
C ASN A 37 18.38 18.28 22.60
N ALA A 38 17.30 18.15 21.82
CA ALA A 38 17.37 17.67 20.44
C ALA A 38 17.99 18.69 19.49
N LEU A 39 17.94 19.98 19.84
CA LEU A 39 18.62 21.05 19.12
C LEU A 39 20.12 21.12 19.40
N LYS A 40 20.58 20.54 20.52
CA LYS A 40 21.99 20.57 20.94
C LYS A 40 22.74 19.29 20.56
N GLU A 41 22.02 18.18 20.45
CA GLU A 41 22.61 16.86 20.25
C GLU A 41 22.53 16.43 18.79
N GLU A 42 23.58 15.78 18.30
CA GLU A 42 23.56 15.17 16.97
C GLU A 42 22.91 13.78 17.05
N PRO A 43 22.02 13.44 16.11
CA PRO A 43 21.37 12.15 16.08
C PRO A 43 22.40 11.04 15.87
N SER A 44 22.45 10.11 16.83
CA SER A 44 23.30 8.93 16.76
C SER A 44 22.96 8.10 15.52
N GLU A 45 23.98 7.48 14.91
CA GLU A 45 23.74 6.57 13.81
C GLU A 45 22.88 5.38 14.26
N LEU A 46 21.79 5.15 13.54
CA LEU A 46 20.96 3.97 13.77
C LEU A 46 21.74 2.71 13.42
N THR A 47 21.65 1.68 14.25
CA THR A 47 22.15 0.33 13.91
C THR A 47 21.44 -0.22 12.67
N GLU A 48 22.07 -1.17 11.98
CA GLU A 48 21.48 -1.79 10.78
C GLU A 48 20.11 -2.41 11.08
N ALA A 49 19.94 -3.04 12.24
CA ALA A 49 18.66 -3.59 12.68
C ALA A 49 17.57 -2.51 12.80
N HIS A 50 17.88 -1.35 13.39
CA HIS A 50 16.92 -0.25 13.49
C HIS A 50 16.60 0.38 12.12
N ARG A 51 17.59 0.48 11.22
CA ARG A 51 17.36 0.93 9.84
C ARG A 51 16.44 -0.02 9.09
N HIS A 52 16.64 -1.32 9.26
CA HIS A 52 15.77 -2.34 8.69
C HIS A 52 14.34 -2.22 9.21
N GLU A 53 14.13 -2.03 10.52
CA GLU A 53 12.77 -1.86 11.08
C GLU A 53 12.02 -0.64 10.51
N LEU A 54 12.74 0.42 10.13
CA LEU A 54 12.17 1.60 9.47
C LEU A 54 12.04 1.45 7.95
N SER A 55 12.46 0.32 7.37
CA SER A 55 12.37 0.07 5.94
C SER A 55 10.96 -0.25 5.48
N TRP A 56 10.72 -0.06 4.18
CA TRP A 56 9.49 -0.51 3.50
C TRP A 56 9.29 -2.03 3.62
N GLU A 57 10.36 -2.81 3.60
CA GLU A 57 10.34 -4.26 3.72
C GLU A 57 9.79 -4.67 5.09
N ALA A 58 10.38 -4.19 6.18
CA ALA A 58 9.90 -4.48 7.54
C ALA A 58 8.47 -3.97 7.78
N ALA A 59 8.10 -2.81 7.22
CA ALA A 59 6.72 -2.32 7.29
C ALA A 59 5.75 -3.30 6.61
N THR A 60 6.13 -3.87 5.47
CA THR A 60 5.35 -4.88 4.75
C THR A 60 5.25 -6.17 5.57
N GLU A 61 6.34 -6.62 6.20
CA GLU A 61 6.31 -7.80 7.07
C GLU A 61 5.37 -7.61 8.27
N ARG A 62 5.41 -6.44 8.93
CA ARG A 62 4.47 -6.11 10.01
C ARG A 62 3.02 -6.10 9.52
N PHE A 63 2.76 -5.54 8.35
CA PHE A 63 1.45 -5.56 7.74
C PHE A 63 0.95 -6.98 7.45
N LEU A 64 1.79 -7.82 6.82
CA LEU A 64 1.46 -9.22 6.52
C LEU A 64 1.25 -10.06 7.78
N ARG A 65 1.99 -9.78 8.86
CA ARG A 65 1.85 -10.44 10.16
C ARG A 65 0.50 -10.12 10.81
N VAL A 66 0.06 -8.86 10.76
CA VAL A 66 -1.23 -8.44 11.35
C VAL A 66 -2.41 -8.84 10.45
N GLY A 67 -2.24 -8.81 9.13
CA GLY A 67 -3.29 -9.15 8.16
C GLY A 67 -3.57 -10.65 8.01
N ASP A 68 -2.91 -11.52 8.79
CA ASP A 68 -2.99 -12.99 8.69
C ASP A 68 -2.70 -13.56 7.28
N LEU A 69 -2.17 -12.72 6.37
CA LEU A 69 -1.88 -13.05 4.97
C LEU A 69 -0.73 -14.05 4.84
N HIS A 70 0.14 -14.13 5.85
CA HIS A 70 1.22 -15.11 5.90
C HIS A 70 0.67 -16.56 5.97
N GLY A 71 -0.46 -16.76 6.66
CA GLY A 71 -1.19 -18.03 6.68
C GLY A 71 -1.85 -18.35 5.35
N VAL A 72 -2.41 -17.34 4.67
CA VAL A 72 -3.07 -17.50 3.36
C VAL A 72 -2.06 -17.83 2.24
N ALA A 73 -0.90 -17.19 2.21
CA ALA A 73 0.17 -17.46 1.24
C ALA A 73 0.90 -18.80 1.49
N ALA A 74 0.93 -19.27 2.74
CA ALA A 74 1.44 -20.61 3.07
C ALA A 74 0.39 -21.71 2.81
N ASN A 75 -0.89 -21.44 3.06
CA ASN A 75 -1.99 -22.39 2.83
C ASN A 75 -2.38 -22.52 1.35
N SER A 76 -2.21 -21.47 0.53
CA SER A 76 -2.39 -21.56 -0.92
C SER A 76 -1.44 -22.59 -1.57
N ARG A 77 -0.24 -22.76 -1.02
CA ARG A 77 0.73 -23.80 -1.43
C ARG A 77 0.37 -25.21 -0.92
N LYS A 78 -0.44 -25.34 0.15
CA LYS A 78 -0.90 -26.63 0.70
C LYS A 78 -2.27 -27.07 0.18
N LEU A 79 -3.03 -26.20 -0.49
CA LEU A 79 -4.36 -26.49 -1.04
C LEU A 79 -4.36 -27.41 -2.27
N SER A 80 -3.22 -27.93 -2.72
CA SER A 80 -3.15 -28.95 -3.80
C SER A 80 -3.57 -30.36 -3.36
N ARG A 81 -3.84 -30.60 -2.06
CA ARG A 81 -4.31 -31.91 -1.58
C ARG A 81 -5.77 -31.86 -1.12
N ARG A 82 -6.68 -32.12 -2.05
CA ARG A 82 -8.08 -32.45 -1.76
C ARG A 82 -8.17 -33.54 -0.68
N PRO A 83 -9.11 -33.38 0.26
CA PRO A 83 -10.15 -34.38 0.36
C PRO A 83 -11.53 -33.73 0.27
N SER A 84 -12.41 -34.45 -0.44
CA SER A 84 -13.85 -34.21 -0.47
C SER A 84 -14.45 -34.48 0.91
N LYS A 85 -15.30 -33.56 1.40
CA LYS A 85 -16.68 -33.81 1.86
C LYS A 85 -17.26 -32.54 2.51
N LEU A 86 -18.23 -31.97 1.80
CA LEU A 86 -19.53 -31.52 2.27
C LEU A 86 -19.62 -31.06 3.73
N LEU A 87 -19.62 -29.73 3.96
CA LEU A 87 -20.43 -29.11 5.02
C LEU A 87 -20.65 -27.61 4.73
N GLY A 88 -21.92 -27.19 4.69
CA GLY A 88 -22.44 -25.83 4.90
C GLY A 88 -21.84 -24.66 4.12
N SER A 89 -22.36 -24.33 2.94
CA SER A 89 -22.04 -23.06 2.25
C SER A 89 -23.12 -22.61 1.27
N THR A 90 -24.24 -22.10 1.78
CA THR A 90 -25.20 -21.34 0.96
C THR A 90 -25.10 -19.83 1.22
N SER A 91 -24.71 -19.41 2.44
CA SER A 91 -24.51 -17.99 2.80
C SER A 91 -23.26 -17.36 2.18
N LEU A 92 -22.14 -18.08 2.12
CA LEU A 92 -20.88 -17.59 1.56
C LEU A 92 -20.93 -17.36 0.04
N ASN A 93 -21.74 -18.16 -0.67
CA ASN A 93 -21.93 -17.99 -2.11
C ASN A 93 -22.79 -16.74 -2.45
N LEU A 94 -23.77 -16.41 -1.62
CA LEU A 94 -24.61 -15.22 -1.83
C LEU A 94 -23.83 -13.92 -1.64
N GLN A 95 -23.05 -13.82 -0.56
CA GLN A 95 -22.22 -12.65 -0.30
C GLN A 95 -21.16 -12.46 -1.39
N ARG A 96 -20.51 -13.55 -1.82
CA ARG A 96 -19.54 -13.53 -2.92
C ARG A 96 -20.16 -13.14 -4.25
N ASN A 97 -21.37 -13.62 -4.57
CA ASN A 97 -22.09 -13.20 -5.77
C ASN A 97 -22.48 -11.71 -5.74
N MET A 98 -22.82 -11.19 -4.55
CA MET A 98 -23.15 -9.78 -4.36
C MET A 98 -21.92 -8.88 -4.44
N GLU A 99 -20.80 -9.32 -3.86
CA GLU A 99 -19.49 -8.68 -4.00
C GLU A 99 -19.06 -8.66 -5.47
N ASP A 100 -19.14 -9.79 -6.19
CA ASP A 100 -18.82 -9.89 -7.62
C ASP A 100 -19.74 -8.99 -8.48
N ALA A 101 -21.04 -8.95 -8.18
CA ALA A 101 -21.98 -8.05 -8.85
C ALA A 101 -21.65 -6.57 -8.58
N SER A 102 -21.32 -6.22 -7.35
CA SER A 102 -20.93 -4.86 -6.98
C SER A 102 -19.61 -4.45 -7.63
N ALA A 103 -18.65 -5.36 -7.75
CA ALA A 103 -17.39 -5.15 -8.44
C ALA A 103 -17.62 -4.92 -9.94
N TYR A 104 -18.53 -5.70 -10.56
CA TYR A 104 -18.91 -5.51 -11.95
C TYR A 104 -19.59 -4.16 -12.19
N VAL A 105 -20.54 -3.77 -11.32
CA VAL A 105 -21.19 -2.46 -11.39
C VAL A 105 -20.18 -1.33 -11.17
N HIS A 106 -19.28 -1.45 -10.20
CA HIS A 106 -18.21 -0.49 -9.95
C HIS A 106 -17.27 -0.39 -11.16
N TYR A 107 -16.94 -1.51 -11.80
CA TYR A 107 -16.13 -1.54 -13.02
C TYR A 107 -16.82 -0.80 -14.17
N LEU A 108 -18.10 -1.06 -14.42
CA LEU A 108 -18.86 -0.35 -15.46
C LEU A 108 -19.00 1.14 -15.15
N ALA A 109 -19.35 1.49 -13.91
CA ALA A 109 -19.48 2.87 -13.48
C ALA A 109 -18.14 3.61 -13.54
N SER A 110 -17.04 2.97 -13.15
CA SER A 110 -15.70 3.55 -13.20
C SER A 110 -15.07 3.51 -14.59
N GLY A 111 -15.66 2.79 -15.54
CA GLY A 111 -15.26 2.76 -16.95
C GLY A 111 -15.84 3.91 -17.79
N PHE A 112 -16.77 4.68 -17.23
CA PHE A 112 -17.36 5.85 -17.88
C PHE A 112 -16.72 7.13 -17.35
N GLU A 113 -16.34 8.05 -18.24
CA GLU A 113 -15.59 9.25 -17.85
C GLU A 113 -16.42 10.17 -16.94
N ALA A 114 -17.69 10.42 -17.30
CA ALA A 114 -18.51 11.41 -16.59
C ALA A 114 -18.78 11.02 -15.13
N SER A 115 -18.94 9.72 -14.85
CA SER A 115 -19.11 9.21 -13.48
C SER A 115 -17.82 9.36 -12.69
N ARG A 116 -16.66 8.95 -13.22
CA ARG A 116 -15.37 9.14 -12.54
C ARG A 116 -15.15 10.61 -12.17
N THR A 117 -15.43 11.53 -13.11
CA THR A 117 -15.30 12.96 -12.89
C THR A 117 -16.30 13.48 -11.86
N ALA A 118 -17.54 13.00 -11.86
CA ALA A 118 -18.52 13.32 -10.83
C ALA A 118 -18.09 12.86 -9.42
N PHE A 119 -17.30 11.78 -9.32
CA PHE A 119 -16.68 11.28 -8.10
C PHE A 119 -15.28 11.87 -7.80
N GLY A 120 -14.85 12.91 -8.54
CA GLY A 120 -13.63 13.67 -8.25
C GLY A 120 -12.37 13.24 -9.03
N ALA A 121 -12.49 12.37 -10.03
CA ALA A 121 -11.38 12.07 -10.92
C ALA A 121 -11.12 13.22 -11.92
N ILE A 122 -9.86 13.37 -12.33
CA ILE A 122 -9.44 14.40 -13.29
C ILE A 122 -10.01 14.06 -14.70
N PRO A 123 -10.66 15.00 -15.41
CA PRO A 123 -11.17 14.78 -16.77
C PRO A 123 -10.08 14.33 -17.75
N GLY A 124 -10.42 13.49 -18.73
CA GLY A 124 -9.47 13.00 -19.74
C GLY A 124 -8.45 11.96 -19.25
N THR A 125 -8.52 11.53 -17.99
CA THR A 125 -7.57 10.54 -17.40
C THR A 125 -8.14 9.12 -17.32
N LEU A 126 -9.13 8.80 -18.16
CA LEU A 126 -9.73 7.46 -18.19
C LEU A 126 -8.70 6.40 -18.61
N GLN A 127 -7.83 6.74 -19.55
CA GLN A 127 -6.71 5.91 -19.98
C GLN A 127 -5.40 6.51 -19.44
N PRO A 128 -4.42 5.66 -19.06
CA PRO A 128 -3.10 6.14 -18.70
C PRO A 128 -2.47 6.87 -19.89
N ASP A 129 -1.68 7.90 -19.62
CA ASP A 129 -0.96 8.66 -20.61
C ASP A 129 0.17 7.83 -21.26
N GLU A 130 0.70 8.31 -22.39
CA GLU A 130 1.72 7.59 -23.16
C GLU A 130 3.00 7.30 -22.35
N GLN A 131 3.34 8.18 -21.41
CA GLN A 131 4.52 7.97 -20.57
C GLN A 131 4.27 6.88 -19.52
N LEU A 132 3.16 6.96 -18.78
CA LEU A 132 2.80 5.96 -17.77
C LEU A 132 2.54 4.57 -18.39
N SER A 133 1.90 4.52 -19.56
CA SER A 133 1.71 3.25 -20.28
C SER A 133 3.03 2.61 -20.72
N LYS A 134 4.03 3.42 -21.09
CA LYS A 134 5.37 2.95 -21.42
C LYS A 134 6.12 2.45 -20.19
N GLU A 135 6.03 3.16 -19.06
CA GLU A 135 6.63 2.76 -17.79
C GLU A 135 6.01 1.47 -17.23
N LEU A 136 4.70 1.30 -17.37
CA LEU A 136 3.97 0.10 -16.94
C LEU A 136 4.03 -1.06 -17.95
N GLY A 137 4.63 -0.85 -19.13
CA GLY A 137 4.71 -1.87 -20.18
C GLY A 137 3.38 -2.20 -20.86
N LEU A 138 2.37 -1.32 -20.78
CA LEU A 138 1.00 -1.53 -21.27
C LEU A 138 0.81 -1.24 -22.77
N GLN A 139 1.85 -1.37 -23.60
CA GLN A 139 1.77 -0.99 -25.02
C GLN A 139 0.63 -1.76 -25.74
N THR A 140 -0.47 -1.05 -26.02
CA THR A 140 -1.59 -1.54 -26.80
C THR A 140 -1.18 -1.68 -28.27
N ALA A 141 -1.55 -2.80 -28.89
CA ALA A 141 -1.26 -3.15 -30.29
C ALA A 141 -1.79 -2.15 -31.34
N GLU A 142 -2.52 -1.11 -30.94
CA GLU A 142 -3.16 -0.14 -31.84
C GLU A 142 -2.16 0.82 -32.51
N THR A 143 -1.00 1.08 -31.90
CA THR A 143 0.02 1.99 -32.49
C THR A 143 0.83 1.30 -33.60
N GLN A 144 0.87 -0.03 -33.65
CA GLN A 144 1.65 -0.77 -34.64
C GLN A 144 1.00 -0.78 -36.04
N LYS A 145 -0.30 -0.46 -36.15
CA LYS A 145 -1.03 -0.46 -37.44
C LYS A 145 -0.86 0.83 -38.25
N ARG A 146 -0.47 1.96 -37.62
CA ARG A 146 -0.30 3.25 -38.32
C ARG A 146 1.08 3.46 -38.94
N SER A 147 2.11 2.70 -38.55
CA SER A 147 3.44 2.80 -39.17
C SER A 147 3.62 1.98 -40.44
N SER A 148 2.68 1.08 -40.77
CA SER A 148 2.79 0.19 -41.94
C SER A 148 2.19 0.75 -43.24
N HIS A 149 1.63 1.95 -43.26
CA HIS A 149 0.99 2.55 -44.46
C HIS A 149 1.69 3.84 -44.91
N ARG A 150 3.02 3.87 -44.85
CA ARG A 150 3.80 4.97 -45.44
C ARG A 150 5.10 4.52 -46.09
N PHE A 151 5.06 3.45 -46.87
CA PHE A 151 6.04 3.19 -47.93
C PHE A 151 5.39 2.35 -49.03
N SER A 152 5.06 2.99 -50.16
CA SER A 152 5.09 2.40 -51.51
C SER A 152 4.82 3.52 -52.52
N PHE A 153 5.87 3.83 -53.28
CA PHE A 153 6.01 4.54 -54.56
C PHE A 153 5.09 5.71 -54.88
#